data_AF-A0A7Z0DUB4-F1
#
_entry.id   AF-A0A7Z0DUB4-F1
#
_cell.length_a   1.000
_cell.length_b   1.000
_cell.length_c   1.000
_cell.angle_alpha   90.00
_cell.angle_beta   90.00
_cell.angle_gamma   90.00
#
_symmetry.space_group_name_H-M   'P 1'
#
loop_
_entity.id
_entity.type
_entity.pdbx_description
1 polymer ?
#
loop_
_entity_poly.entity_id
_entity_poly.type
_entity_poly.pdbx_seq_one_letter_code
_entity_poly.pdbx_strand_id
1 'polypeptide(L)'
;MIDPSSSAADLIAHLETLRSEESVAGMVRFGIVTTHALGISNPDIRAVARLVKKNHARAVKLWRSDIREARLLAHRRAETADGGRSAELGQ
;
A
#
# COMPACT_ATOMS: atom_id res chain seq x y z
N MET A 1 -2.86 -13.74 8.50
CA MET A 1 -3.13 -12.72 9.52
C MET A 1 -1.83 -11.94 9.66
N ILE A 2 -1.77 -10.70 9.18
CA ILE A 2 -0.50 -9.95 9.14
C ILE A 2 -0.28 -9.30 10.50
N ASP A 3 0.89 -9.52 11.07
CA ASP A 3 1.26 -9.05 12.39
C ASP A 3 2.48 -8.10 12.32
N PRO A 4 2.76 -7.29 13.37
CA PRO A 4 3.91 -6.38 13.34
C PRO A 4 5.27 -7.09 13.26
N SER A 5 5.35 -8.41 13.46
CA SER A 5 6.50 -9.29 13.26
C SER A 5 6.55 -9.93 11.86
N SER A 6 5.43 -10.08 11.13
CA SER A 6 5.35 -10.62 9.75
C SER A 6 6.46 -10.14 8.81
N SER A 7 7.09 -11.00 8.03
CA SER A 7 8.17 -10.55 7.13
C SER A 7 7.66 -9.66 5.98
N ALA A 8 8.58 -8.94 5.30
CA ALA A 8 8.24 -8.13 4.12
C ALA A 8 7.53 -8.94 3.03
N ALA A 9 7.90 -10.21 2.84
CA ALA A 9 7.24 -11.12 1.91
C ALA A 9 5.78 -11.39 2.27
N ASP A 10 5.46 -11.53 3.56
CA ASP A 10 4.10 -11.78 4.05
C ASP A 10 3.19 -10.56 3.82
N LEU A 11 3.76 -9.36 3.99
CA LEU A 11 3.10 -8.10 3.61
C LEU A 11 2.85 -7.99 2.11
N ILE A 12 3.82 -8.37 1.28
CA ILE A 12 3.66 -8.34 -0.17
C ILE A 12 2.57 -9.32 -0.56
N ALA A 13 2.60 -10.55 -0.06
CA ALA A 13 1.55 -11.54 -0.29
C ALA A 13 0.17 -11.00 0.13
N HIS A 14 0.08 -10.31 1.26
CA HIS A 14 -1.17 -9.68 1.70
C HIS A 14 -1.63 -8.56 0.78
N LEU A 15 -0.73 -7.67 0.37
CA LEU A 15 -1.03 -6.62 -0.60
C LEU A 15 -1.51 -7.25 -1.91
N GLU A 16 -0.92 -8.35 -2.35
CA GLU A 16 -1.38 -9.09 -3.52
C GLU A 16 -2.77 -9.70 -3.32
N THR A 17 -3.18 -10.11 -2.11
CA THR A 17 -4.57 -10.53 -1.85
C THR A 17 -5.57 -9.37 -1.89
N LEU A 18 -5.10 -8.15 -1.64
CA LEU A 18 -5.89 -6.90 -1.68
C LEU A 18 -5.87 -6.26 -3.06
N ARG A 19 -5.14 -6.85 -4.02
CA ARG A 19 -5.08 -6.37 -5.39
C ARG A 19 -6.49 -6.31 -5.97
N SER A 20 -6.80 -5.22 -6.64
CA SER A 20 -8.09 -5.03 -7.28
C SER A 20 -7.87 -4.65 -8.73
N GLU A 21 -8.15 -5.61 -9.62
CA GLU A 21 -7.98 -5.43 -11.06
C GLU A 21 -8.93 -4.34 -11.60
N GLU A 22 -10.10 -4.17 -10.98
CA GLU A 22 -11.01 -3.05 -11.26
C GLU A 22 -10.38 -1.70 -10.93
N SER A 23 -9.69 -1.57 -9.79
CA SER A 23 -8.97 -0.33 -9.44
C SER A 23 -7.76 -0.10 -10.34
N VAL A 24 -7.06 -1.16 -10.76
CA VAL A 24 -6.01 -1.07 -11.79
C VAL A 24 -6.58 -0.57 -13.11
N ALA A 25 -7.71 -1.11 -13.57
CA ALA A 25 -8.37 -0.69 -14.80
C ALA A 25 -8.81 0.79 -14.73
N GLY A 26 -9.30 1.24 -13.57
CA GLY A 26 -9.55 2.66 -13.31
C GLY A 26 -8.30 3.52 -13.49
N MET A 27 -7.18 3.14 -12.85
CA MET A 27 -5.91 3.86 -12.97
C MET A 27 -5.37 3.89 -14.40
N VAL A 28 -5.45 2.79 -15.13
CA VAL A 28 -5.07 2.71 -16.55
C VAL A 28 -5.93 3.65 -17.40
N ARG A 29 -7.23 3.73 -17.12
CA ARG A 29 -8.16 4.66 -17.79
C ARG A 29 -7.79 6.13 -17.56
N PHE A 30 -7.24 6.46 -16.41
CA PHE A 30 -6.70 7.79 -16.08
C PHE A 30 -5.25 8.00 -16.56
N GLY A 31 -4.63 7.04 -17.26
CA GLY A 31 -3.26 7.15 -17.76
C GLY A 31 -2.18 7.04 -16.67
N ILE A 32 -2.52 6.50 -15.51
CA ILE A 32 -1.56 6.27 -14.42
C ILE A 32 -0.74 5.02 -14.75
N VAL A 33 0.58 5.11 -14.67
CA VAL A 33 1.49 3.97 -14.90
C VAL A 33 1.27 2.91 -13.82
N THR A 34 0.63 1.79 -14.20
CA THR A 34 0.30 0.67 -13.31
C THR A 34 1.25 -0.51 -13.41
N THR A 35 2.41 -0.36 -14.07
CA THR A 35 3.35 -1.46 -14.36
C THR A 35 3.63 -2.37 -13.16
N HIS A 36 3.77 -1.82 -11.95
CA HIS A 36 3.84 -2.58 -10.68
C HIS A 36 2.84 -2.07 -9.63
N ALA A 37 1.66 -1.60 -10.07
CA ALA A 37 0.57 -1.21 -9.19
C ALA A 37 -0.42 -2.39 -9.08
N LEU A 38 -0.75 -2.75 -7.85
CA LEU A 38 -1.72 -3.79 -7.50
C LEU A 38 -3.17 -3.26 -7.51
N GLY A 39 -3.36 -1.95 -7.64
CA GLY A 39 -4.70 -1.36 -7.60
C GLY A 39 -5.20 -1.07 -6.21
N ILE A 40 -4.31 -1.02 -5.21
CA ILE A 40 -4.74 -0.86 -3.84
C ILE A 40 -5.01 0.62 -3.56
N SER A 41 -6.17 0.88 -2.98
CA SER A 41 -6.57 2.21 -2.56
C SER A 41 -5.68 2.73 -1.42
N ASN A 42 -5.36 4.02 -1.44
CA ASN A 42 -4.57 4.67 -0.39
C ASN A 42 -5.10 4.44 1.07
N PRO A 43 -6.42 4.39 1.36
CA PRO A 43 -6.92 3.99 2.69
C PRO A 43 -6.54 2.57 3.12
N ASP A 44 -6.49 1.63 2.17
CA ASP A 44 -6.15 0.24 2.47
C ASP A 44 -4.64 0.11 2.80
N ILE A 45 -3.78 0.80 2.04
CA ILE A 45 -2.35 0.97 2.40
C ILE A 45 -2.21 1.65 3.77
N ARG A 46 -3.12 2.55 4.19
CA ARG A 46 -3.09 3.15 5.55
C ARG A 46 -3.44 2.11 6.60
N ALA A 47 -4.45 1.28 6.35
CA ALA A 47 -4.86 0.22 7.27
C ALA A 47 -3.71 -0.78 7.48
N VAL A 48 -3.09 -1.26 6.40
CA VAL A 48 -1.93 -2.14 6.47
C VAL A 48 -0.77 -1.47 7.22
N ALA A 49 -0.45 -0.21 6.93
CA ALA A 49 0.61 0.52 7.62
C ALA A 49 0.33 0.80 9.10
N ARG A 50 -0.94 0.80 9.53
CA ARG A 50 -1.33 0.88 10.94
C ARG A 50 -1.17 -0.46 11.66
N LEU A 51 -1.43 -1.56 10.96
CA LEU A 51 -1.26 -2.93 11.47
C LEU A 51 0.23 -3.27 11.64
N VAL A 52 1.06 -2.87 10.68
CA VAL A 52 2.51 -3.10 10.77
C VAL A 52 3.22 -1.94 11.46
N LYS A 53 3.74 -2.18 12.68
CA LYS A 53 4.58 -1.20 13.39
C LYS A 53 5.77 -0.75 12.51
N LYS A 54 6.29 0.46 12.76
CA LYS A 54 7.49 0.99 12.09
C LYS A 54 8.65 0.01 12.20
N ASN A 55 9.14 -0.48 11.05
CA ASN A 55 10.32 -1.31 10.96
C ASN A 55 11.15 -0.93 9.73
N HIS A 56 12.29 -0.27 9.95
CA HIS A 56 13.17 0.20 8.88
C HIS A 56 13.74 -0.93 8.03
N ALA A 57 14.12 -2.06 8.64
CA ALA A 57 14.67 -3.21 7.90
C ALA A 57 13.65 -3.80 6.93
N ARG A 58 12.37 -3.78 7.33
CA ARG A 58 11.25 -4.22 6.51
C ARG A 58 10.94 -3.22 5.38
N ALA A 59 10.95 -1.93 5.68
CA ALA A 59 10.75 -0.88 4.69
C ALA A 59 11.76 -1.00 3.53
N VAL A 60 13.03 -1.30 3.81
CA VAL A 60 14.05 -1.52 2.76
C VAL A 60 13.71 -2.73 1.88
N LYS A 61 13.26 -3.85 2.48
CA LYS A 61 12.85 -5.05 1.71
C LYS A 61 11.63 -4.78 0.82
N LEU A 62 10.63 -4.08 1.36
CA LEU A 62 9.45 -3.65 0.61
C LEU A 62 9.83 -2.72 -0.55
N TRP A 63 10.75 -1.76 -0.31
CA TRP A 63 11.25 -0.87 -1.34
C TRP A 63 11.96 -1.61 -2.48
N ARG A 64 12.73 -2.66 -2.15
CA ARG A 64 13.41 -3.53 -3.12
C ARG A 64 12.48 -4.41 -3.95
N SER A 65 11.22 -4.55 -3.55
CA SER A 65 10.25 -5.39 -4.26
C SER A 65 9.67 -4.72 -5.52
N ASP A 66 10.02 -3.45 -5.75
CA ASP A 66 9.59 -2.59 -6.87
C ASP A 66 8.06 -2.39 -7.06
N ILE A 67 7.24 -3.02 -6.20
CA ILE A 67 5.81 -2.78 -6.14
C ILE A 67 5.55 -1.34 -5.66
N ARG A 68 4.71 -0.60 -6.39
CA ARG A 68 4.36 0.80 -6.08
C ARG A 68 3.79 0.91 -4.67
N GLU A 69 2.83 0.07 -4.35
CA GLU A 69 2.17 -0.01 -3.05
C GLU A 69 3.13 -0.38 -1.93
N ALA A 70 4.06 -1.31 -2.17
CA ALA A 70 5.08 -1.68 -1.19
C ALA A 70 6.05 -0.54 -0.91
N ARG A 71 6.45 0.24 -1.94
CA ARG A 71 7.23 1.48 -1.77
C ARG A 71 6.46 2.54 -1.00
N LEU A 72 5.16 2.69 -1.27
CA LEU A 72 4.30 3.61 -0.54
C LEU A 72 4.22 3.24 0.95
N LEU A 73 4.07 1.94 1.24
CA LEU A 73 4.06 1.40 2.59
C LEU A 73 5.42 1.59 3.29
N ALA A 74 6.52 1.38 2.57
CA ALA A 74 7.88 1.54 3.07
C ALA A 74 8.21 3.00 3.43
N HIS A 75 7.72 3.96 2.63
CA HIS A 75 7.92 5.38 2.87
C HIS A 75 6.99 5.93 3.95
N ARG A 76 5.89 5.22 4.26
CA ARG A 76 4.89 5.69 5.20
C ARG A 76 5.52 5.86 6.59
N ARG A 77 5.85 7.10 6.93
CA ARG A 77 6.11 7.47 8.31
C ARG A 77 4.78 7.25 9.02
N ALA A 78 4.78 6.39 10.05
CA ALA A 78 3.74 6.41 11.07
C ALA A 78 3.74 7.81 11.74
N GLU A 79 3.14 8.76 11.05
CA GLU A 79 2.52 9.95 11.61
C GLU A 79 1.13 9.47 12.05
N THR A 80 1.02 9.31 13.36
CA THR A 80 -0.17 8.83 14.03
C THR A 80 -1.23 9.93 14.00
N ALA A 81 -2.47 9.52 13.78
CA ALA A 81 -3.70 10.28 14.01
C ALA A 81 -3.90 11.55 13.17
N ASP A 82 -4.62 11.42 12.06
CA ASP A 82 -5.80 12.26 11.86
C ASP A 82 -6.85 11.51 11.02
N GLY A 83 -8.11 11.79 11.34
CA GLY A 83 -9.29 11.12 10.85
C GLY A 83 -9.62 11.41 9.39
N GLY A 84 -10.82 10.97 9.01
CA GLY A 84 -11.32 10.98 7.65
C GLY A 84 -11.09 12.30 6.91
N ARG A 85 -10.45 12.19 5.75
CA ARG A 85 -10.91 12.94 4.58
C ARG A 85 -10.84 12.02 3.38
N SER A 86 -11.88 11.18 3.27
CA SER A 86 -12.40 10.71 2.00
C SER A 86 -12.38 11.89 1.03
N ALA A 87 -11.64 11.75 -0.06
CA ALA A 87 -12.31 11.64 -1.36
C ALA A 87 -13.27 12.81 -1.65
N GLU A 88 -12.73 14.03 -1.68
CA GLU A 88 -13.23 15.07 -2.57
C GLU A 88 -12.17 15.27 -3.64
N LEU A 89 -12.28 14.54 -4.75
CA LEU A 89 -11.97 14.99 -6.10
C LEU A 89 -12.78 14.09 -7.05
N GLY A 90 -14.09 14.38 -7.12
CA GLY A 90 -14.85 14.25 -8.36
C GLY A 90 -14.27 15.20 -9.41
N GLN A 91 -14.25 14.81 -10.68
CA GLN A 91 -15.33 15.10 -11.63
C GLN A 91 -15.36 16.59 -11.96
#